data_AF-A0AAU4GGV6-F1
#
_entry.id   AF-A0AAU4GGV6-F1
#
_cell.length_a   1.000
_cell.length_b   1.000
_cell.length_c   1.000
_cell.angle_alpha   90.00
_cell.angle_beta   90.00
_cell.angle_gamma   90.00
#
_symmetry.space_group_name_H-M   'P 1'
#
loop_
_entity.id
_entity.type
_entity.pdbx_description
1 polymer ?
#
loop_
_entity_poly.entity_id
_entity_poly.type
_entity_poly.pdbx_seq_one_letter_code
_entity_poly.pdbx_strand_id
1 'polypeptide(L)'
;MPHATSPRVLPLALEDMDKEHRQLAKLGADTVVQVLARNPGLMDASSHLGGFLLGQGKLDARIRELAILRVALRCDAPYEWANHVPAALGGGATTTEIDALSDPEASWAPTDDAVLRAVDEVCQDVFVSDRTWADLAAARSHPEILELLFLIGYYRMMAGFLNSVGVEVKAGQPALGRSAGTPRSPAARPAAAAHVSSGKTGPDGAWNITFTHPAGSKDLFLTLETTGNALTGSVVDDQLEVTVPITTGTVEGRHLTFTARLTEPVQFDIAVEATIDGDVFTGTVTVTGGGTFPFSGTRAG
;
A
#
# COMPACT_ATOMS: atom_id res chain seq x y z
N MET A 1 -13.12 21.57 2.09
CA MET A 1 -14.33 21.10 2.80
C MET A 1 -13.98 20.93 4.27
N PRO A 2 -14.93 20.85 5.22
CA PRO A 2 -14.58 20.66 6.62
C PRO A 2 -14.14 19.20 6.88
N HIS A 3 -12.87 18.97 7.19
CA HIS A 3 -12.36 17.75 7.82
C HIS A 3 -11.79 18.08 9.21
N ALA A 4 -11.78 17.12 10.13
CA ALA A 4 -11.22 17.33 11.45
C ALA A 4 -9.71 17.60 11.36
N THR A 5 -9.22 18.63 12.06
CA THR A 5 -7.80 19.03 12.08
C THR A 5 -6.98 18.28 13.13
N SER A 6 -7.61 17.39 13.89
CA SER A 6 -6.97 16.55 14.90
C SER A 6 -7.78 15.27 15.09
N PRO A 7 -7.15 14.14 15.45
CA PRO A 7 -7.84 12.90 15.74
C PRO A 7 -8.92 13.07 16.82
N ARG A 8 -10.16 12.70 16.50
CA ARG A 8 -11.28 12.64 17.45
C ARG A 8 -11.46 11.23 18.01
N VAL A 9 -11.05 10.22 17.24
CA VAL A 9 -10.98 8.82 17.67
C VAL A 9 -9.55 8.36 17.45
N LEU A 10 -8.83 8.06 18.54
CA LEU A 10 -7.45 7.62 18.45
C LEU A 10 -7.39 6.17 17.96
N PRO A 11 -6.38 5.78 17.17
CA PRO A 11 -6.14 4.38 16.83
C PRO A 11 -6.08 3.49 18.09
N LEU A 12 -6.65 2.28 18.02
CA LEU A 12 -6.44 1.25 19.05
C LEU A 12 -5.00 0.69 18.93
N ALA A 13 -4.35 0.40 20.06
CA ALA A 13 -3.02 -0.21 20.02
C ALA A 13 -3.12 -1.62 19.40
N LEU A 14 -2.09 -2.06 18.67
CA LEU A 14 -2.13 -3.35 17.98
C LEU A 14 -2.32 -4.50 18.97
N GLU A 15 -1.71 -4.42 20.15
CA GLU A 15 -1.85 -5.40 21.23
C GLU A 15 -3.28 -5.52 21.79
N ASP A 16 -4.06 -4.44 21.71
CA ASP A 16 -5.44 -4.37 22.20
C ASP A 16 -6.47 -4.83 21.16
N MET A 17 -6.04 -5.04 19.91
CA MET A 17 -6.88 -5.57 18.83
C MET A 17 -6.96 -7.09 18.89
N ASP A 18 -8.08 -7.64 18.41
CA ASP A 18 -8.16 -9.07 18.13
C ASP A 18 -7.18 -9.48 17.01
N LYS A 19 -6.93 -10.80 16.92
CA LYS A 19 -5.91 -11.35 16.02
C LYS A 19 -6.19 -11.01 14.55
N GLU A 20 -7.45 -11.03 14.13
CA GLU A 20 -7.82 -10.84 12.73
C GLU A 20 -7.69 -9.37 12.32
N HIS A 21 -8.18 -8.44 13.15
CA HIS A 21 -8.05 -7.00 12.90
C HIS A 21 -6.59 -6.56 12.99
N ARG A 22 -5.82 -7.10 13.94
CA ARG A 22 -4.38 -6.83 14.02
C ARG A 22 -3.70 -7.22 12.72
N GLN A 23 -4.03 -8.39 12.18
CA GLN A 23 -3.40 -8.89 10.96
C GLN A 23 -3.79 -8.04 9.74
N LEU A 24 -5.01 -7.51 9.72
CA LEU A 24 -5.44 -6.58 8.69
C LEU A 24 -4.73 -5.21 8.80
N ALA A 25 -4.55 -4.68 10.01
CA ALA A 25 -3.82 -3.42 10.21
C ALA A 25 -2.38 -3.51 9.69
N LYS A 26 -1.76 -4.68 9.84
CA LYS A 26 -0.41 -4.99 9.41
C LYS A 26 -0.20 -4.97 7.88
N LEU A 27 -1.27 -4.91 7.07
CA LEU A 27 -1.23 -4.88 5.60
C LEU A 27 -1.17 -3.47 4.97
N GLY A 28 -1.02 -2.41 5.78
CA GLY A 28 -0.79 -1.04 5.27
C GLY A 28 -1.97 -0.09 5.37
N ALA A 29 -3.13 -0.55 5.87
CA ALA A 29 -4.28 0.30 6.23
C ALA A 29 -4.39 0.50 7.76
N ASP A 30 -3.25 0.53 8.44
CA ASP A 30 -3.17 0.36 9.89
C ASP A 30 -4.03 1.36 10.68
N THR A 31 -4.06 2.62 10.28
CA THR A 31 -4.67 3.68 11.08
C THR A 31 -6.21 3.62 11.00
N VAL A 32 -6.78 3.40 9.81
CA VAL A 32 -8.24 3.21 9.66
C VAL A 32 -8.72 1.92 10.31
N VAL A 33 -7.96 0.83 10.18
CA VAL A 33 -8.27 -0.46 10.81
C VAL A 33 -8.25 -0.31 12.34
N GLN A 34 -7.21 0.31 12.90
CA GLN A 34 -7.09 0.56 14.34
C GLN A 34 -8.21 1.46 14.88
N VAL A 35 -8.69 2.43 14.10
CA VAL A 35 -9.80 3.29 14.51
C VAL A 35 -11.14 2.54 14.46
N LEU A 36 -11.40 1.77 13.39
CA LEU A 36 -12.61 0.95 13.27
C LEU A 36 -12.66 -0.19 14.27
N ALA A 37 -11.52 -0.77 14.66
CA ALA A 37 -11.42 -1.85 15.65
C ALA A 37 -11.94 -1.45 17.05
N ARG A 38 -12.17 -0.16 17.32
CA ARG A 38 -12.92 0.28 18.50
C ARG A 38 -14.39 -0.16 18.49
N ASN A 39 -14.91 -0.56 17.33
CA ASN A 39 -16.20 -1.22 17.17
C ASN A 39 -16.01 -2.49 16.30
N PRO A 40 -15.65 -3.63 16.91
CA PRO A 40 -15.31 -4.87 16.20
C PRO A 40 -16.38 -5.33 15.21
N GLY A 41 -17.66 -5.29 15.59
CA GLY A 41 -18.75 -5.70 14.71
C GLY A 41 -18.91 -4.80 13.48
N LEU A 42 -18.67 -3.49 13.64
CA LEU A 42 -18.63 -2.57 12.49
C LEU A 42 -17.38 -2.80 11.64
N MET A 43 -16.23 -3.07 12.27
CA MET A 43 -14.99 -3.40 11.58
C MET A 43 -15.16 -4.63 10.68
N ASP A 44 -15.75 -5.71 11.20
CA ASP A 44 -16.01 -6.93 10.45
C ASP A 44 -16.92 -6.66 9.26
N ALA A 45 -18.06 -5.98 9.48
CA ALA A 45 -19.01 -5.68 8.42
C ALA A 45 -18.37 -4.81 7.31
N SER A 46 -17.61 -3.78 7.70
CA SER A 46 -16.90 -2.91 6.76
C SER A 46 -15.82 -3.68 6.00
N SER A 47 -15.06 -4.55 6.68
CA SER A 47 -13.97 -5.33 6.08
C SER A 47 -14.47 -6.31 5.04
N HIS A 48 -15.61 -6.97 5.28
CA HIS A 48 -16.20 -7.87 4.29
C HIS A 48 -16.60 -7.13 3.01
N LEU A 49 -17.31 -6.00 3.15
CA LEU A 49 -17.73 -5.23 1.99
C LEU A 49 -16.53 -4.60 1.25
N GLY A 50 -15.60 -3.97 1.98
CA GLY A 50 -14.39 -3.39 1.42
C GLY A 50 -13.51 -4.44 0.74
N GLY A 51 -13.34 -5.61 1.35
CA GLY A 51 -12.58 -6.73 0.79
C GLY A 51 -13.19 -7.28 -0.49
N PHE A 52 -14.53 -7.37 -0.58
CA PHE A 52 -15.21 -7.72 -1.82
C PHE A 52 -14.90 -6.70 -2.92
N LEU A 53 -15.10 -5.41 -2.63
CA LEU A 53 -14.91 -4.32 -3.60
C LEU A 53 -13.46 -4.20 -4.10
N LEU A 54 -12.48 -4.48 -3.25
CA LEU A 54 -11.05 -4.35 -3.58
C LEU A 54 -10.41 -5.59 -4.22
N GLY A 55 -10.94 -6.78 -4.01
CA GLY A 55 -10.24 -8.02 -4.40
C GLY A 55 -11.09 -9.10 -5.06
N GLN A 56 -12.41 -9.01 -4.97
CA GLN A 56 -13.31 -10.09 -5.41
C GLN A 56 -14.31 -9.64 -6.50
N GLY A 57 -14.39 -8.34 -6.77
CA GLY A 57 -15.19 -7.76 -7.84
C GLY A 57 -14.64 -8.02 -9.24
N LYS A 58 -15.41 -7.60 -10.23
CA LYS A 58 -15.14 -7.69 -11.66
C LYS A 58 -14.47 -6.45 -12.25
N LEU A 59 -14.49 -5.32 -11.54
CA LEU A 59 -13.78 -4.12 -11.99
C LEU A 59 -12.27 -4.34 -11.99
N ASP A 60 -11.62 -4.03 -13.12
CA ASP A 60 -10.17 -4.05 -13.24
C ASP A 60 -9.52 -3.14 -12.18
N ALA A 61 -8.40 -3.62 -11.60
CA ALA A 61 -7.72 -2.93 -10.50
C ALA A 61 -7.38 -1.47 -10.85
N ARG A 62 -6.81 -1.20 -12.03
CA ARG A 62 -6.46 0.17 -12.47
C ARG A 62 -7.64 1.13 -12.35
N ILE A 63 -8.76 0.83 -13.01
CA ILE A 63 -9.90 1.76 -13.09
C ILE A 63 -10.67 1.84 -11.78
N ARG A 64 -10.71 0.73 -11.00
CA ARG A 64 -11.27 0.72 -9.65
C ARG A 64 -10.53 1.72 -8.76
N GLU A 65 -9.20 1.68 -8.72
CA GLU A 65 -8.43 2.57 -7.86
C GLU A 65 -8.49 4.03 -8.34
N LEU A 66 -8.53 4.28 -9.67
CA LEU A 66 -8.77 5.63 -10.19
C LEU A 66 -10.14 6.20 -9.77
N ALA A 67 -11.18 5.35 -9.74
CA ALA A 67 -12.50 5.75 -9.24
C ALA A 67 -12.47 6.10 -7.75
N ILE A 68 -11.77 5.30 -6.93
CA ILE A 68 -11.59 5.57 -5.49
C ILE A 68 -10.84 6.89 -5.27
N LEU A 69 -9.74 7.11 -5.97
CA LEU A 69 -8.98 8.36 -5.89
C LEU A 69 -9.81 9.57 -6.32
N ARG A 70 -10.67 9.43 -7.32
CA ARG A 70 -11.60 10.50 -7.72
C ARG A 70 -12.66 10.78 -6.64
N VAL A 71 -13.16 9.75 -5.95
CA VAL A 71 -14.05 9.93 -4.77
C VAL A 71 -13.32 10.71 -3.68
N ALA A 72 -12.07 10.36 -3.38
CA ALA A 72 -11.27 11.04 -2.37
C ALA A 72 -11.08 12.54 -2.70
N LEU A 73 -10.88 12.90 -3.97
CA LEU A 73 -10.84 14.30 -4.41
C LEU A 73 -12.19 15.00 -4.23
N ARG A 74 -13.29 14.36 -4.60
CA ARG A 74 -14.64 14.94 -4.48
C ARG A 74 -15.08 15.11 -3.03
N CYS A 75 -14.56 14.28 -2.14
CA CYS A 75 -14.89 14.33 -0.72
C CYS A 75 -13.86 15.07 0.14
N ASP A 76 -12.77 15.60 -0.47
CA ASP A 76 -11.66 16.23 0.25
C ASP A 76 -11.10 15.30 1.34
N ALA A 77 -10.79 14.06 0.97
CA ALA A 77 -10.40 12.97 1.87
C ALA A 77 -8.91 12.60 1.70
N PRO A 78 -7.99 13.32 2.37
CA PRO A 78 -6.55 13.17 2.15
C PRO A 78 -6.01 11.80 2.61
N TYR A 79 -6.58 11.21 3.67
CA TYR A 79 -6.19 9.87 4.12
C TYR A 79 -6.56 8.79 3.10
N GLU A 80 -7.77 8.87 2.54
CA GLU A 80 -8.22 7.92 1.52
C GLU A 80 -7.33 8.01 0.28
N TRP A 81 -7.04 9.23 -0.19
CA TRP A 81 -6.08 9.45 -1.28
C TRP A 81 -4.71 8.84 -0.97
N ALA A 82 -4.13 9.19 0.17
CA ALA A 82 -2.81 8.73 0.60
C ALA A 82 -2.69 7.20 0.63
N ASN A 83 -3.73 6.50 1.09
CA ASN A 83 -3.75 5.04 1.16
C ASN A 83 -4.04 4.35 -0.18
N HIS A 84 -4.76 5.01 -1.09
CA HIS A 84 -5.15 4.42 -2.37
C HIS A 84 -4.20 4.74 -3.53
N VAL A 85 -3.39 5.81 -3.47
CA VAL A 85 -2.38 6.08 -4.50
C VAL A 85 -1.46 4.87 -4.74
N PRO A 86 -0.97 4.18 -3.69
CA PRO A 86 -0.12 3.03 -3.93
C PRO A 86 -0.83 1.79 -4.45
N ALA A 87 -2.08 1.59 -4.03
CA ALA A 87 -2.94 0.55 -4.58
C ALA A 87 -3.20 0.81 -6.06
N ALA A 88 -3.42 2.07 -6.46
CA ALA A 88 -3.57 2.46 -7.87
C ALA A 88 -2.32 2.14 -8.69
N LEU A 89 -1.14 2.48 -8.19
CA LEU A 89 0.14 2.14 -8.84
C LEU A 89 0.32 0.62 -8.97
N GLY A 90 0.05 -0.13 -7.89
CA GLY A 90 0.11 -1.60 -7.91
C GLY A 90 -0.94 -2.24 -8.82
N GLY A 91 -2.09 -1.58 -9.01
CA GLY A 91 -3.16 -1.98 -9.93
C GLY A 91 -2.92 -1.61 -11.39
N GLY A 92 -1.78 -0.97 -11.70
CA GLY A 92 -1.37 -0.62 -13.06
C GLY A 92 -1.69 0.81 -13.50
N ALA A 93 -2.12 1.69 -12.60
CA ALA A 93 -2.22 3.12 -12.89
C ALA A 93 -0.83 3.75 -12.91
N THR A 94 -0.68 4.81 -13.71
CA THR A 94 0.55 5.60 -13.78
C THR A 94 0.47 6.82 -12.87
N THR A 95 1.63 7.36 -12.48
CA THR A 95 1.68 8.65 -11.77
C THR A 95 1.04 9.77 -12.58
N THR A 96 1.18 9.74 -13.91
CA THR A 96 0.55 10.69 -14.83
C THR A 96 -0.97 10.64 -14.73
N GLU A 97 -1.59 9.46 -14.74
CA GLU A 97 -3.04 9.32 -14.57
C GLU A 97 -3.47 9.81 -13.19
N ILE A 98 -2.76 9.42 -12.13
CA ILE A 98 -3.08 9.84 -10.76
C ILE A 98 -3.02 11.37 -10.60
N ASP A 99 -1.97 12.02 -11.10
CA ASP A 99 -1.84 13.47 -11.07
C ASP A 99 -2.91 14.16 -11.94
N ALA A 100 -3.26 13.56 -13.09
CA ALA A 100 -4.29 14.07 -14.00
C ALA A 100 -5.70 14.05 -13.38
N LEU A 101 -5.96 13.24 -12.34
CA LEU A 101 -7.24 13.27 -11.63
C LEU A 101 -7.54 14.64 -10.99
N SER A 102 -6.53 15.47 -10.74
CA SER A 102 -6.72 16.82 -10.20
C SER A 102 -6.81 17.92 -11.27
N ASP A 103 -6.50 17.58 -12.52
CA ASP A 103 -6.50 18.52 -13.63
C ASP A 103 -7.89 18.55 -14.31
N PRO A 104 -8.62 19.68 -14.26
CA PRO A 104 -9.92 19.80 -14.92
C PRO A 104 -9.83 19.71 -16.45
N GLU A 105 -8.66 19.94 -17.03
CA GLU A 105 -8.42 19.90 -18.48
C GLU A 105 -7.85 18.55 -18.95
N ALA A 106 -7.65 17.59 -18.04
CA ALA A 106 -7.15 16.27 -18.40
C ALA A 106 -8.14 15.53 -19.31
N SER A 107 -7.62 15.00 -20.43
CA SER A 107 -8.38 14.16 -21.34
C SER A 107 -8.22 12.69 -20.96
N TRP A 108 -9.35 11.98 -20.89
CA TRP A 108 -9.39 10.55 -20.58
C TRP A 108 -9.88 9.74 -21.78
N ALA A 109 -9.51 8.47 -21.83
CA ALA A 109 -10.14 7.54 -22.77
C ALA A 109 -11.65 7.48 -22.49
N PRO A 110 -12.53 7.34 -23.51
CA PRO A 110 -13.99 7.40 -23.30
C PRO A 110 -14.52 6.43 -22.23
N THR A 111 -13.93 5.24 -22.11
CA THR A 111 -14.30 4.22 -21.11
C THR A 111 -13.94 4.60 -19.69
N ASP A 112 -12.86 5.36 -19.51
CA ASP A 112 -12.38 5.84 -18.22
C ASP A 112 -13.11 7.13 -17.83
N ASP A 113 -13.32 8.03 -18.80
CA ASP A 113 -14.12 9.26 -18.63
C ASP A 113 -15.53 8.95 -18.09
N ALA A 114 -16.19 7.92 -18.63
CA ALA A 114 -17.51 7.50 -18.15
C ALA A 114 -17.50 7.09 -16.67
N VAL A 115 -16.43 6.44 -16.20
CA VAL A 115 -16.28 6.07 -14.79
C VAL A 115 -16.02 7.29 -13.91
N LEU A 116 -15.06 8.14 -14.30
CA LEU A 116 -14.71 9.34 -13.53
C LEU A 116 -15.87 10.33 -13.45
N ARG A 117 -16.65 10.44 -14.53
CA ARG A 117 -17.87 11.24 -14.57
C ARG A 117 -18.99 10.63 -13.72
N ALA A 118 -19.14 9.31 -13.68
CA ALA A 118 -20.09 8.66 -12.78
C ALA A 118 -19.73 8.91 -11.30
N VAL A 119 -18.43 8.89 -10.96
CA VAL A 119 -17.96 9.29 -9.62
C VAL A 119 -18.39 10.73 -9.32
N ASP A 120 -18.14 11.66 -10.24
CA ASP A 120 -18.47 13.08 -10.07
C ASP A 120 -19.97 13.28 -9.87
N GLU A 121 -20.82 12.69 -10.73
CA GLU A 121 -22.27 12.79 -10.66
C GLU A 121 -22.84 12.14 -9.38
N VAL A 122 -22.33 10.99 -8.95
CA VAL A 122 -22.80 10.34 -7.71
C VAL A 122 -22.38 11.13 -6.46
N CYS A 123 -21.16 11.68 -6.44
CA CYS A 123 -20.69 12.50 -5.33
C CYS A 123 -21.47 13.82 -5.23
N GLN A 124 -21.83 14.44 -6.35
CA GLN A 124 -22.50 15.73 -6.40
C GLN A 124 -24.02 15.62 -6.32
N ASP A 125 -24.62 14.78 -7.17
CA ASP A 125 -26.05 14.73 -7.45
C ASP A 125 -26.73 13.47 -6.91
N VAL A 126 -25.95 12.51 -6.37
CA VAL A 126 -26.43 11.21 -5.85
C VAL A 126 -27.15 10.40 -6.94
N PHE A 127 -26.71 10.58 -8.18
CA PHE A 127 -27.35 10.02 -9.37
C PHE A 127 -26.33 9.88 -10.49
N VAL A 128 -26.57 8.97 -11.43
CA VAL A 128 -25.81 8.88 -12.70
C VAL A 128 -26.74 9.27 -13.83
N SER A 129 -26.35 10.25 -14.65
CA SER A 129 -27.16 10.75 -15.75
C SER A 129 -27.38 9.71 -16.85
N ASP A 130 -28.46 9.84 -17.62
CA ASP A 130 -28.76 8.91 -18.74
C ASP A 130 -27.60 8.80 -19.75
N ARG A 131 -26.91 9.92 -20.00
CA ARG A 131 -25.71 9.95 -20.85
C ARG A 131 -24.60 9.08 -20.26
N THR A 132 -24.29 9.28 -18.97
CA THR A 132 -23.24 8.51 -18.29
C THR A 132 -23.58 7.05 -18.16
N TRP A 133 -24.86 6.74 -17.88
CA TRP A 133 -25.34 5.37 -17.89
C TRP A 133 -25.17 4.71 -19.26
N ALA A 134 -25.54 5.39 -20.35
CA ALA A 134 -25.39 4.86 -21.71
C ALA A 134 -23.92 4.59 -22.06
N ASP A 135 -23.00 5.49 -21.74
CA ASP A 135 -21.57 5.31 -21.97
C ASP A 135 -21.00 4.14 -21.17
N LEU A 136 -21.38 4.01 -19.89
CA LEU A 136 -20.98 2.88 -19.05
C LEU A 136 -21.52 1.56 -19.61
N ALA A 137 -22.80 1.51 -19.99
CA ALA A 137 -23.44 0.31 -20.52
C ALA A 137 -22.90 -0.12 -21.90
N ALA A 138 -22.29 0.80 -22.65
CA ALA A 138 -21.62 0.50 -23.91
C ALA A 138 -20.26 -0.23 -23.71
N ALA A 139 -19.61 -0.02 -22.56
CA ALA A 139 -18.27 -0.55 -22.28
C ALA A 139 -18.21 -1.59 -21.17
N ARG A 140 -19.25 -1.70 -20.34
CA ARG A 140 -19.28 -2.52 -19.12
C ARG A 140 -20.58 -3.31 -18.99
N SER A 141 -20.47 -4.47 -18.37
CA SER A 141 -21.62 -5.31 -18.02
C SER A 141 -22.38 -4.72 -16.83
N HIS A 142 -23.67 -5.04 -16.68
CA HIS A 142 -24.45 -4.61 -15.52
C HIS A 142 -23.81 -4.97 -14.16
N PRO A 143 -23.22 -6.17 -13.97
CA PRO A 143 -22.49 -6.48 -12.73
C PRO A 143 -21.37 -5.48 -12.43
N GLU A 144 -20.55 -5.11 -13.41
CA GLU A 144 -19.47 -4.12 -13.21
C GLU A 144 -20.01 -2.73 -12.88
N ILE A 145 -21.13 -2.32 -13.50
CA ILE A 145 -21.77 -1.03 -13.22
C ILE A 145 -22.34 -1.01 -11.80
N LEU A 146 -23.01 -2.09 -11.37
CA LEU A 146 -23.50 -2.20 -9.99
C LEU A 146 -22.35 -2.15 -8.98
N GLU A 147 -21.27 -2.88 -9.23
CA GLU A 147 -20.07 -2.83 -8.41
C GLU A 147 -19.46 -1.43 -8.36
N LEU A 148 -19.39 -0.71 -9.48
CA LEU A 148 -18.92 0.68 -9.53
C LEU A 148 -19.77 1.61 -8.66
N LEU A 149 -21.10 1.50 -8.73
CA LEU A 149 -21.99 2.33 -7.91
C LEU A 149 -21.83 2.02 -6.41
N PHE A 150 -21.70 0.74 -6.05
CA PHE A 150 -21.41 0.35 -4.67
C PHE A 150 -20.03 0.83 -4.20
N LEU A 151 -19.02 0.75 -5.06
CA LEU A 151 -17.68 1.26 -4.79
C LEU A 151 -17.71 2.76 -4.48
N ILE A 152 -18.36 3.56 -5.34
CA ILE A 152 -18.48 5.01 -5.15
C ILE A 152 -19.19 5.32 -3.84
N GLY A 153 -20.31 4.65 -3.56
CA GLY A 153 -21.07 4.83 -2.32
C GLY A 153 -20.28 4.47 -1.07
N TYR A 154 -19.58 3.33 -1.11
CA TYR A 154 -18.75 2.85 -0.01
C TYR A 154 -17.60 3.82 0.29
N TYR A 155 -16.87 4.27 -0.73
CA TYR A 155 -15.77 5.20 -0.53
C TYR A 155 -16.24 6.60 -0.15
N ARG A 156 -17.40 7.06 -0.63
CA ARG A 156 -18.00 8.31 -0.13
C ARG A 156 -18.36 8.21 1.36
N MET A 157 -18.88 7.07 1.81
CA MET A 157 -19.12 6.79 3.23
C MET A 157 -17.80 6.77 4.01
N MET A 158 -16.77 6.09 3.51
CA MET A 158 -15.45 6.02 4.15
C MET A 158 -14.78 7.40 4.25
N ALA A 159 -14.77 8.17 3.18
CA ALA A 159 -14.29 9.55 3.18
C ALA A 159 -14.97 10.41 4.26
N GLY A 160 -16.31 10.33 4.34
CA GLY A 160 -17.08 11.01 5.39
C GLY A 160 -16.71 10.55 6.80
N PHE A 161 -16.54 9.25 7.00
CA PHE A 161 -16.08 8.66 8.26
C PHE A 161 -14.69 9.16 8.63
N LEU A 162 -13.69 8.98 7.75
CA LEU A 162 -12.29 9.34 7.95
C LEU A 162 -12.11 10.82 8.28
N ASN A 163 -12.77 11.69 7.51
CA ASN A 163 -12.75 13.13 7.74
C ASN A 163 -13.42 13.52 9.07
N SER A 164 -14.46 12.78 9.49
CA SER A 164 -15.19 13.04 10.72
C SER A 164 -14.43 12.58 11.97
N VAL A 165 -13.78 11.41 11.91
CA VAL A 165 -12.98 10.88 13.03
C VAL A 165 -11.58 11.47 13.10
N GLY A 166 -11.12 12.15 12.04
CA GLY A 166 -9.85 12.87 12.01
C GLY A 166 -8.65 11.94 11.87
N VAL A 167 -8.74 10.93 11.01
CA VAL A 167 -7.59 10.05 10.73
C VAL A 167 -6.51 10.86 10.02
N GLU A 168 -5.31 10.85 10.58
CA GLU A 168 -4.17 11.60 10.06
C GLU A 168 -3.46 10.85 8.93
N VAL A 169 -3.03 11.61 7.92
CA VAL A 169 -2.11 11.12 6.89
C VAL A 169 -0.73 10.99 7.49
N LYS A 170 -0.07 9.85 7.29
CA LYS A 170 1.29 9.64 7.77
C LYS A 170 2.29 10.49 7.00
N ALA A 171 3.32 10.96 7.69
CA ALA A 171 4.41 11.70 7.06
C ALA A 171 5.04 10.88 5.93
N GLY A 172 5.20 11.50 4.76
CA GLY A 172 5.77 10.88 3.56
C GLY A 172 4.76 10.22 2.63
N GLN A 173 3.49 10.10 3.03
CA GLN A 173 2.45 9.64 2.12
C GLN A 173 2.05 10.71 1.08
N PRO A 174 1.48 10.30 -0.06
CA PRO A 174 0.96 11.19 -1.10
C PRO A 174 -0.01 12.24 -0.56
N ALA A 175 0.23 13.50 -0.90
CA ALA A 175 -0.70 14.58 -0.61
C ALA A 175 -1.92 14.49 -1.54
N LEU A 176 -3.09 14.94 -1.08
CA LEU A 176 -4.32 14.94 -1.88
C LEU A 176 -4.08 15.59 -3.25
N GLY A 177 -4.43 14.86 -4.31
CA GLY A 177 -4.28 15.30 -5.69
C GLY A 177 -2.87 15.15 -6.28
N ARG A 178 -1.94 14.51 -5.57
CA ARG A 178 -0.57 14.23 -6.03
C ARG A 178 -0.25 12.74 -5.92
N SER A 179 0.43 12.19 -6.90
CA SER A 179 0.94 10.82 -6.87
C SER A 179 2.17 10.69 -5.96
N ALA A 180 2.89 11.78 -5.73
CA ALA A 180 4.07 11.82 -4.88
C ALA A 180 3.74 12.32 -3.46
N GLY A 181 4.40 11.71 -2.47
CA GLY A 181 4.44 12.22 -1.11
C GLY A 181 5.04 13.62 -1.04
N THR A 182 4.63 14.40 -0.04
CA THR A 182 5.39 15.60 0.31
C THR A 182 6.80 15.14 0.71
N PRO A 183 7.89 15.69 0.13
CA PRO A 183 9.21 15.33 0.58
C PRO A 183 9.27 15.51 2.09
N ARG A 184 9.75 14.49 2.79
CA ARG A 184 10.16 14.68 4.17
C ARG A 184 11.12 15.88 4.12
N SER A 185 10.83 17.00 4.79
CA SER A 185 11.94 17.84 5.27
C SER A 185 12.88 16.84 5.92
N PRO A 186 14.17 16.82 5.57
CA PRO A 186 15.08 15.93 6.24
C PRO A 186 15.04 16.34 7.70
N ALA A 187 14.21 15.65 8.49
CA ALA A 187 14.40 15.57 9.92
C ALA A 187 15.87 15.23 10.01
N ALA A 188 16.66 16.15 10.58
CA ALA A 188 18.10 16.02 10.66
C ALA A 188 18.37 14.56 11.01
N ARG A 189 18.88 13.80 10.02
CA ARG A 189 19.22 12.40 10.23
C ARG A 189 20.08 12.48 11.48
N PRO A 190 19.75 11.79 12.60
CA PRO A 190 20.72 11.69 13.68
C PRO A 190 21.98 11.24 12.97
N ALA A 191 23.04 12.07 13.05
CA ALA A 191 24.22 11.90 12.24
C ALA A 191 24.54 10.41 12.27
N ALA A 192 24.44 9.75 11.10
CA ALA A 192 24.62 8.30 11.03
C ALA A 192 25.91 8.05 11.79
N ALA A 193 25.82 7.38 12.94
CA ALA A 193 26.99 7.04 13.70
C ALA A 193 27.92 6.37 12.69
N ALA A 194 29.14 6.88 12.54
CA ALA A 194 30.06 6.38 11.53
C ALA A 194 30.09 4.86 11.65
N HIS A 195 29.54 4.16 10.65
CA HIS A 195 29.48 2.71 10.67
C HIS A 195 30.93 2.24 10.68
N VAL A 196 31.36 1.73 11.83
CA VAL A 196 32.67 1.09 11.94
C VAL A 196 32.56 -0.18 11.12
N SER A 197 33.40 -0.34 10.09
CA SER A 197 33.31 -1.52 9.24
C SER A 197 33.44 -2.78 10.08
N SER A 198 32.58 -3.76 9.82
CA SER A 198 32.60 -5.03 10.53
C SER A 198 33.75 -5.93 10.08
N GLY A 199 34.49 -5.56 9.02
CA GLY A 199 35.55 -6.37 8.42
C GLY A 199 35.04 -7.65 7.72
N LYS A 200 33.72 -7.85 7.62
CA LYS A 200 33.12 -9.02 6.96
C LYS A 200 32.88 -8.71 5.48
N THR A 201 33.09 -9.71 4.64
CA THR A 201 32.95 -9.60 3.18
C THR A 201 31.85 -10.49 2.59
N GLY A 202 31.29 -11.38 3.40
CA GLY A 202 30.26 -12.35 3.00
C GLY A 202 28.87 -12.04 3.55
N PRO A 203 27.84 -12.80 3.14
CA PRO A 203 26.45 -12.56 3.52
C PRO A 203 26.14 -12.80 4.99
N ASP A 204 26.94 -13.63 5.67
CA ASP A 204 26.60 -14.13 7.01
C ASP A 204 26.45 -13.03 8.06
N GLY A 205 25.38 -13.13 8.83
CA GLY A 205 25.07 -12.24 9.94
C GLY A 205 23.74 -11.50 9.77
N ALA A 206 23.57 -10.50 10.62
CA ALA A 206 22.38 -9.68 10.71
C ALA A 206 22.50 -8.40 9.88
N TRP A 207 21.38 -7.95 9.32
CA TRP A 207 21.27 -6.81 8.42
C TRP A 207 20.02 -6.00 8.74
N ASN A 208 20.17 -4.68 8.83
CA ASN A 208 19.06 -3.74 8.81
C ASN A 208 18.79 -3.40 7.34
N ILE A 209 17.62 -3.79 6.85
CA ILE A 209 17.25 -3.70 5.43
C ILE A 209 16.00 -2.82 5.28
N THR A 210 15.94 -2.05 4.21
CA THR A 210 14.79 -1.24 3.82
C THR A 210 14.28 -1.74 2.47
N PHE A 211 13.04 -2.19 2.49
CA PHE A 211 12.26 -2.47 1.29
C PHE A 211 11.55 -1.20 0.84
N THR A 212 11.71 -0.79 -0.42
CA THR A 212 11.11 0.46 -0.93
C THR A 212 10.04 0.15 -1.95
N HIS A 213 8.77 0.31 -1.57
CA HIS A 213 7.63 0.24 -2.47
C HIS A 213 7.14 1.66 -2.81
N PRO A 214 6.50 1.89 -3.97
CA PRO A 214 5.82 3.16 -4.25
C PRO A 214 4.80 3.59 -3.17
N ALA A 215 4.32 2.63 -2.35
CA ALA A 215 3.43 2.88 -1.20
C ALA A 215 4.10 3.45 0.05
N GLY A 216 5.42 3.35 0.11
CA GLY A 216 6.16 3.55 1.34
C GLY A 216 7.29 2.56 1.46
N SER A 217 8.27 2.95 2.24
CA SER A 217 9.40 2.09 2.61
C SER A 217 9.08 1.38 3.92
N LYS A 218 9.62 0.17 4.05
CA LYS A 218 9.52 -0.64 5.26
C LYS A 218 10.89 -1.11 5.69
N ASP A 219 11.23 -0.86 6.94
CA ASP A 219 12.45 -1.36 7.56
C ASP A 219 12.18 -2.76 8.12
N LEU A 220 13.09 -3.67 7.84
CA LEU A 220 13.04 -5.09 8.16
C LEU A 220 14.41 -5.52 8.71
N PHE A 221 14.46 -6.70 9.32
CA PHE A 221 15.69 -7.29 9.81
C PHE A 221 15.95 -8.61 9.10
N LEU A 222 17.14 -8.79 8.54
CA LEU A 222 17.52 -9.98 7.78
C LEU A 222 18.67 -10.70 8.48
N THR A 223 18.49 -11.99 8.74
CA THR A 223 19.57 -12.85 9.21
C THR A 223 19.92 -13.85 8.12
N LEU A 224 21.21 -13.95 7.80
CA LEU A 224 21.73 -14.86 6.78
C LEU A 224 22.80 -15.77 7.37
N GLU A 225 22.80 -17.02 6.93
CA GLU A 225 23.82 -18.02 7.21
C GLU A 225 24.12 -18.82 5.95
N THR A 226 25.41 -19.10 5.72
CA THR A 226 25.87 -19.81 4.53
C THR A 226 26.52 -21.14 4.91
N THR A 227 26.15 -22.21 4.19
CA THR A 227 26.86 -23.49 4.22
C THR A 227 27.20 -23.91 2.80
N GLY A 228 28.48 -23.77 2.41
CA GLY A 228 28.89 -23.94 1.01
C GLY A 228 28.29 -22.85 0.13
N ASN A 229 27.50 -23.22 -0.88
CA ASN A 229 26.77 -22.26 -1.72
C ASN A 229 25.31 -22.07 -1.27
N ALA A 230 24.84 -22.84 -0.28
CA ALA A 230 23.48 -22.73 0.22
C ALA A 230 23.38 -21.55 1.20
N LEU A 231 22.38 -20.69 0.99
CA LEU A 231 22.04 -19.57 1.85
C LEU A 231 20.74 -19.86 2.58
N THR A 232 20.78 -19.81 3.90
CA THR A 232 19.63 -19.96 4.80
C THR A 232 19.45 -18.70 5.64
N GLY A 233 18.29 -18.55 6.25
CA GLY A 233 18.02 -17.37 7.07
C GLY A 233 16.55 -17.04 7.21
N SER A 234 16.28 -15.83 7.67
CA SER A 234 14.93 -15.30 7.79
C SER A 234 14.89 -13.78 7.64
N VAL A 235 13.76 -13.30 7.14
CA VAL A 235 13.38 -11.89 7.19
C VAL A 235 12.41 -11.72 8.35
N VAL A 236 12.74 -10.84 9.28
CA VAL A 236 11.92 -10.48 10.43
C VAL A 236 11.36 -9.10 10.20
N ASP A 237 10.09 -8.98 10.50
CA ASP A 237 9.37 -7.74 10.51
C ASP A 237 8.90 -7.47 11.94
N ASP A 238 9.67 -6.69 12.69
CA ASP A 238 9.40 -6.44 14.11
C ASP A 238 8.06 -5.73 14.32
N GLN A 239 7.63 -4.89 13.37
CA GLN A 239 6.33 -4.24 13.45
C GLN A 239 5.18 -5.24 13.24
N LEU A 240 5.40 -6.25 12.40
CA LEU A 240 4.43 -7.30 12.17
C LEU A 240 4.56 -8.49 13.11
N GLU A 241 5.62 -8.57 13.92
CA GLU A 241 5.98 -9.76 14.70
C GLU A 241 5.97 -11.04 13.83
N VAL A 242 6.35 -10.89 12.56
CA VAL A 242 6.38 -11.99 11.59
C VAL A 242 7.83 -12.31 11.27
N THR A 243 8.15 -13.60 11.32
CA THR A 243 9.41 -14.15 10.84
C THR A 243 9.13 -15.00 9.62
N VAL A 244 9.67 -14.58 8.48
CA VAL A 244 9.54 -15.27 7.19
C VAL A 244 10.82 -16.04 6.91
N PRO A 245 10.82 -17.38 6.97
CA PRO A 245 12.01 -18.17 6.66
C PRO A 245 12.34 -18.10 5.16
N ILE A 246 13.63 -18.10 4.85
CA ILE A 246 14.13 -18.33 3.50
C ILE A 246 13.88 -19.79 3.15
N THR A 247 13.16 -20.03 2.06
CA THR A 247 12.81 -21.38 1.59
C THR A 247 13.88 -21.97 0.69
N THR A 248 14.49 -21.14 -0.15
CA THR A 248 15.61 -21.49 -1.03
C THR A 248 16.55 -20.32 -1.14
N GLY A 249 17.85 -20.52 -1.01
CA GLY A 249 18.83 -19.45 -1.20
C GLY A 249 20.17 -19.98 -1.68
N THR A 250 20.83 -19.16 -2.50
CA THR A 250 22.18 -19.44 -3.00
C THR A 250 23.04 -18.20 -2.94
N VAL A 251 24.34 -18.40 -2.75
CA VAL A 251 25.35 -17.35 -2.85
C VAL A 251 26.45 -17.77 -3.83
N GLU A 252 26.82 -16.83 -4.71
CA GLU A 252 27.94 -16.96 -5.64
C GLU A 252 28.80 -15.69 -5.58
N GLY A 253 29.95 -15.80 -4.90
CA GLY A 253 30.82 -14.65 -4.64
C GLY A 253 30.12 -13.59 -3.79
N ARG A 254 29.80 -12.44 -4.41
CA ARG A 254 29.09 -11.32 -3.76
C ARG A 254 27.62 -11.26 -4.11
N HIS A 255 27.16 -12.09 -5.04
CA HIS A 255 25.77 -12.14 -5.48
C HIS A 255 25.04 -13.20 -4.68
N LEU A 256 23.83 -12.87 -4.23
CA LEU A 256 22.96 -13.80 -3.56
C LEU A 256 21.56 -13.71 -4.14
N THR A 257 20.91 -14.87 -4.18
CA THR A 257 19.52 -14.99 -4.55
C THR A 257 18.83 -15.82 -3.50
N PHE A 258 17.64 -15.40 -3.08
CA PHE A 258 16.83 -16.22 -2.19
C PHE A 258 15.34 -15.98 -2.41
N THR A 259 14.56 -16.98 -2.02
CA THR A 259 13.10 -16.92 -1.97
C THR A 259 12.66 -17.04 -0.53
N ALA A 260 11.72 -16.20 -0.14
CA ALA A 260 11.01 -16.31 1.13
C ALA A 260 9.51 -16.41 0.83
N ARG A 261 8.80 -17.24 1.58
CA ARG A 261 7.36 -17.44 1.41
C ARG A 261 6.63 -16.87 2.61
N LEU A 262 5.87 -15.79 2.39
CA LEU A 262 4.90 -15.34 3.38
C LEU A 262 3.69 -16.26 3.32
N THR A 263 3.27 -16.82 4.45
CA THR A 263 2.12 -17.74 4.53
C THR A 263 0.89 -17.11 5.16
N GLU A 264 1.06 -16.04 5.93
CA GLU A 264 -0.03 -15.29 6.56
C GLU A 264 0.19 -13.78 6.38
N PRO A 265 -0.88 -12.98 6.17
CA PRO A 265 -2.28 -13.39 6.01
C PRO A 265 -2.63 -13.84 4.58
N VAL A 266 -1.74 -13.59 3.59
CA VAL A 266 -1.90 -14.02 2.20
C VAL A 266 -0.64 -14.75 1.77
N GLN A 267 -0.79 -15.86 1.05
CA GLN A 267 0.34 -16.65 0.58
C GLN A 267 0.91 -16.07 -0.71
N PHE A 268 2.17 -15.63 -0.66
CA PHE A 268 2.91 -15.25 -1.86
C PHE A 268 4.41 -15.46 -1.67
N ASP A 269 5.09 -15.69 -2.81
CA ASP A 269 6.54 -15.81 -2.86
C ASP A 269 7.18 -14.45 -3.12
N ILE A 270 8.25 -14.19 -2.37
CA ILE A 270 9.13 -13.04 -2.51
C ILE A 270 10.48 -13.57 -2.97
N ALA A 271 10.90 -13.17 -4.16
CA ALA A 271 12.22 -13.47 -4.69
C ALA A 271 13.14 -12.26 -4.50
N VAL A 272 14.35 -12.47 -3.99
CA VAL A 272 15.36 -11.44 -3.77
C VAL A 272 16.58 -11.77 -4.59
N GLU A 273 17.10 -10.76 -5.28
CA GLU A 273 18.42 -10.79 -5.92
C GLU A 273 19.23 -9.60 -5.41
N ALA A 274 20.41 -9.85 -4.87
CA ALA A 274 21.21 -8.81 -4.26
C ALA A 274 22.70 -9.01 -4.42
N THR A 275 23.44 -7.94 -4.22
CA THR A 275 24.90 -7.89 -4.15
C THR A 275 25.32 -7.31 -2.80
N ILE A 276 26.36 -7.90 -2.22
CA ILE A 276 26.98 -7.43 -0.99
C ILE A 276 28.34 -6.78 -1.28
N ASP A 277 28.55 -5.60 -0.71
CA ASP A 277 29.83 -4.92 -0.72
C ASP A 277 30.23 -4.53 0.71
N GLY A 278 30.98 -5.42 1.37
CA GLY A 278 31.35 -5.30 2.78
C GLY A 278 30.13 -5.32 3.70
N ASP A 279 29.78 -4.13 4.19
CA ASP A 279 28.64 -3.92 5.10
C ASP A 279 27.42 -3.31 4.42
N VAL A 280 27.46 -3.20 3.08
CA VAL A 280 26.35 -2.68 2.26
C VAL A 280 25.69 -3.83 1.50
N PHE A 281 24.36 -3.84 1.55
CA PHE A 281 23.50 -4.77 0.84
C PHE A 281 22.66 -3.98 -0.16
N THR A 282 22.65 -4.36 -1.43
CA THR A 282 21.82 -3.70 -2.46
C THR A 282 21.27 -4.72 -3.44
N GLY A 283 20.01 -4.59 -3.80
CA GLY A 283 19.34 -5.54 -4.69
C GLY A 283 17.91 -5.15 -5.02
N THR A 284 17.15 -6.15 -5.46
CA THR A 284 15.74 -6.04 -5.76
C THR A 284 14.95 -7.14 -5.05
N VAL A 285 13.72 -6.81 -4.70
CA VAL A 285 12.68 -7.75 -4.28
C VAL A 285 11.67 -7.84 -5.41
N THR A 286 11.28 -9.05 -5.80
CA THR A 286 10.17 -9.32 -6.69
C THR A 286 9.06 -9.99 -5.91
N VAL A 287 7.90 -9.35 -5.83
CA VAL A 287 6.69 -9.90 -5.21
C VAL A 287 5.84 -10.51 -6.30
N THR A 288 5.46 -11.78 -6.14
CA THR A 288 4.63 -12.48 -7.14
C THR A 288 3.29 -11.76 -7.34
N GLY A 289 3.03 -11.28 -8.56
CA GLY A 289 1.85 -10.46 -8.89
C GLY A 289 1.92 -8.99 -8.48
N GLY A 290 2.97 -8.56 -7.76
CA GLY A 290 3.12 -7.19 -7.25
C GLY A 290 4.23 -6.37 -7.92
N GLY A 291 5.16 -7.00 -8.64
CA GLY A 291 6.25 -6.32 -9.36
C GLY A 291 7.60 -6.39 -8.64
N THR A 292 8.59 -5.67 -9.18
CA THR A 292 9.99 -5.68 -8.71
C THR A 292 10.38 -4.30 -8.18
N PHE A 293 10.99 -4.28 -7.00
CA PHE A 293 11.24 -3.06 -6.23
C PHE A 293 12.65 -3.02 -5.63
N PRO A 294 13.23 -1.83 -5.40
CA PRO A 294 14.53 -1.69 -4.76
C PRO A 294 14.55 -2.19 -3.32
N PHE A 295 15.67 -2.79 -2.96
CA PHE A 295 15.91 -3.34 -1.63
C PHE A 295 17.36 -3.07 -1.25
N SER A 296 17.60 -2.50 -0.07
CA SER A 296 18.94 -2.12 0.35
C SER A 296 19.10 -2.22 1.86
N GLY A 297 20.32 -2.31 2.37
CA GLY A 297 20.53 -2.38 3.81
C GLY A 297 21.99 -2.21 4.21
N THR A 298 22.19 -2.16 5.52
CA THR A 298 23.50 -2.14 6.15
C THR A 298 23.60 -3.24 7.19
N ARG A 299 24.77 -3.83 7.35
CA ARG A 299 25.00 -4.85 8.37
C ARG A 299 24.66 -4.32 9.76
N ALA A 300 23.99 -5.12 10.58
CA ALA A 300 23.78 -4.80 11.97
C ALA A 300 25.11 -5.00 12.72
N GLY A 301 25.57 -3.96 13.42
CA GLY A 301 26.80 -3.95 14.22
C GLY A 301 26.69 -4.77 15.49
#